data_AF-A0A2E3DG11-F1
#
_entry.id   AF-A0A2E3DG11-F1
#
_cell.length_a   1.000
_cell.length_b   1.000
_cell.length_c   1.000
_cell.angle_alpha   90.00
_cell.angle_beta   90.00
_cell.angle_gamma   90.00
#
_symmetry.space_group_name_H-M   'P 1'
#
loop_
_entity.id
_entity.type
_entity.pdbx_description
1 polymer ?
#
loop_
_entity_poly.entity_id
_entity_poly.type
_entity_poly.pdbx_seq_one_letter_code
_entity_poly.pdbx_strand_id
1 'polypeptide(L)'
;KPMAVATSGSYRRGFTIENTLHSHIIDPRTGLPTSQIRSATVLAATAMDADALATSFSVLPVQQTIELTESIKNVECLLILANGRAVASSGWPGFRLAKHQLSNVDSMEPDTKTGLRISFSLNRPQEGRYRRPYVAIWLEDGDGFPVKTALLWLQVEQPGPRWHRDLTRWYRNDRARKLVESADLIKTVAGATRGPGKYETRFDGNDNSGKPLASGRYTLCIEVAREHGTYQIIRKSIMLGPKAIPLTKISGNVEVGGISYQYTPPSSKAN
;
A
#
# COMPACT_ATOMS: atom_id res chain seq x y z
N LYS A 1 0.36 -32.16 7.26
CA LYS A 1 1.81 -32.15 7.59
C LYS A 1 2.18 -30.76 8.10
N PRO A 2 3.12 -30.60 9.05
CA PRO A 2 3.64 -29.28 9.39
C PRO A 2 4.28 -28.66 8.15
N MET A 3 3.98 -27.39 7.88
CA MET A 3 4.58 -26.61 6.80
C MET A 3 5.13 -25.32 7.40
N ALA A 4 6.22 -24.83 6.85
CA ALA A 4 6.75 -23.51 7.17
C ALA A 4 6.13 -22.47 6.22
N VAL A 5 6.07 -21.22 6.68
CA VAL A 5 5.55 -20.08 5.91
C VAL A 5 6.57 -18.96 5.91
N ALA A 6 6.75 -18.32 4.76
CA ALA A 6 7.52 -17.09 4.64
C ALA A 6 6.82 -16.11 3.69
N THR A 7 7.14 -14.82 3.83
CA THR A 7 6.54 -13.77 3.01
C THR A 7 7.59 -12.73 2.62
N SER A 8 7.79 -12.56 1.32
CA SER A 8 8.64 -11.49 0.76
C SER A 8 7.77 -10.46 0.05
N GLY A 9 8.08 -9.17 0.17
CA GLY A 9 7.29 -8.15 -0.51
C GLY A 9 7.98 -6.80 -0.63
N SER A 10 7.60 -6.07 -1.67
CA SER A 10 8.18 -4.77 -2.06
C SER A 10 7.75 -3.60 -1.16
N TYR A 11 6.87 -3.84 -0.19
CA TYR A 11 6.32 -2.85 0.74
C TYR A 11 7.35 -2.14 1.65
N ARG A 12 8.61 -2.61 1.71
CA ARG A 12 9.55 -2.19 2.75
C ARG A 12 10.64 -1.19 2.36
N ARG A 13 10.99 -0.96 1.10
CA ARG A 13 11.97 0.08 0.66
C ARG A 13 11.85 0.31 -0.85
N GLY A 14 11.85 1.57 -1.28
CA GLY A 14 11.97 1.94 -2.69
C GLY A 14 12.51 3.36 -2.81
N PHE A 15 13.22 3.63 -3.89
CA PHE A 15 13.80 4.95 -4.20
C PHE A 15 13.18 5.48 -5.49
N THR A 16 12.90 6.78 -5.54
CA THR A 16 12.41 7.43 -6.77
C THR A 16 13.59 8.05 -7.50
N ILE A 17 13.85 7.60 -8.72
CA ILE A 17 14.80 8.22 -9.66
C ILE A 17 13.96 8.61 -10.88
N GLU A 18 14.04 9.88 -11.32
CA GLU A 18 13.34 10.39 -12.51
C GLU A 18 11.85 10.02 -12.59
N ASN A 19 11.09 10.24 -11.50
CA ASN A 19 9.65 9.96 -11.40
C ASN A 19 9.24 8.47 -11.52
N THR A 20 10.18 7.52 -11.47
CA THR A 20 9.89 6.08 -11.47
C THR A 20 10.13 5.50 -10.08
N LEU A 21 9.16 4.73 -9.55
CA LEU A 21 9.28 4.07 -8.24
C LEU A 21 10.07 2.77 -8.39
N HIS A 22 11.29 2.73 -7.85
CA HIS A 22 12.14 1.54 -7.88
C HIS A 22 11.97 0.73 -6.59
N SER A 23 11.45 -0.50 -6.70
CA SER A 23 11.43 -1.52 -5.62
C SER A 23 12.85 -1.89 -5.15
N HIS A 24 13.01 -2.26 -3.88
CA HIS A 24 14.28 -2.81 -3.35
C HIS A 24 14.56 -4.25 -3.80
N ILE A 25 13.64 -4.87 -4.53
CA ILE A 25 13.77 -6.20 -5.09
C ILE A 25 14.09 -6.05 -6.58
N ILE A 26 15.34 -6.32 -6.94
CA ILE A 26 15.92 -6.17 -8.28
C ILE A 26 15.78 -7.51 -9.02
N ASP A 27 15.32 -7.49 -10.26
CA ASP A 27 15.41 -8.65 -11.14
C ASP A 27 16.88 -8.81 -11.58
N PRO A 28 17.58 -9.89 -11.18
CA PRO A 28 19.00 -10.06 -11.49
C PRO A 28 19.28 -10.23 -12.99
N ARG A 29 18.25 -10.53 -13.81
CA ARG A 29 18.39 -10.68 -15.26
C ARG A 29 18.43 -9.33 -15.97
N THR A 30 17.73 -8.34 -15.44
CA THR A 30 17.56 -7.03 -16.09
C THR A 30 18.21 -5.89 -15.31
N GLY A 31 18.56 -6.09 -14.04
CA GLY A 31 19.03 -5.04 -13.14
C GLY A 31 17.93 -4.04 -12.76
N LEU A 32 16.67 -4.28 -13.17
CA LEU A 32 15.56 -3.38 -12.96
C LEU A 32 14.69 -3.83 -11.77
N PRO A 33 14.02 -2.90 -11.07
CA PRO A 33 13.11 -3.26 -9.99
C PRO A 33 11.86 -3.96 -10.47
N THR A 34 11.39 -4.90 -9.66
CA THR A 34 10.15 -5.66 -9.91
C THR A 34 8.94 -4.89 -9.36
N SER A 35 7.89 -4.73 -10.18
CA SER A 35 6.73 -3.89 -9.84
C SER A 35 5.39 -4.63 -9.79
N GLN A 36 5.35 -5.88 -10.24
CA GLN A 36 4.09 -6.61 -10.48
C GLN A 36 3.53 -7.30 -9.22
N ILE A 37 4.41 -7.83 -8.35
CA ILE A 37 4.05 -8.58 -7.15
C ILE A 37 4.41 -7.74 -5.91
N ARG A 38 3.41 -7.39 -5.11
CA ARG A 38 3.58 -6.62 -3.87
C ARG A 38 4.02 -7.50 -2.70
N SER A 39 3.49 -8.71 -2.64
CA SER A 39 3.93 -9.72 -1.69
C SER A 39 3.74 -11.12 -2.28
N ALA A 40 4.71 -11.99 -2.02
CA ALA A 40 4.63 -13.42 -2.26
C ALA A 40 4.70 -14.13 -0.90
N THR A 41 3.66 -14.88 -0.57
CA THR A 41 3.63 -15.77 0.60
C THR A 41 3.81 -17.19 0.11
N VAL A 42 4.71 -17.96 0.71
CA VAL A 42 5.00 -19.34 0.31
C VAL A 42 4.86 -20.26 1.51
N LEU A 43 4.20 -21.39 1.29
CA LEU A 43 4.19 -22.55 2.17
C LEU A 43 5.14 -23.59 1.59
N ALA A 44 6.03 -24.13 2.42
CA ALA A 44 6.96 -25.18 2.01
C ALA A 44 7.26 -26.15 3.17
N ALA A 45 7.98 -27.24 2.88
CA ALA A 45 8.36 -28.22 3.88
C ALA A 45 9.33 -27.65 4.94
N THR A 46 10.19 -26.70 4.56
CA THR A 46 11.16 -26.07 5.47
C THR A 46 11.07 -24.55 5.42
N ALA A 47 11.47 -23.88 6.50
CA ALA A 47 11.50 -22.41 6.55
C ALA A 47 12.50 -21.81 5.55
N MET A 48 13.60 -22.52 5.28
CA MET A 48 14.60 -22.14 4.30
C MET A 48 14.02 -22.11 2.89
N ASP A 49 13.29 -23.17 2.50
CA ASP A 49 12.65 -23.25 1.18
C ASP A 49 11.57 -22.17 1.04
N ALA A 50 10.75 -21.97 2.08
CA ALA A 50 9.72 -20.95 2.08
C ALA A 50 10.31 -19.55 1.87
N ASP A 51 11.41 -19.21 2.56
CA ASP A 51 12.04 -17.89 2.49
C ASP A 51 12.73 -17.64 1.13
N ALA A 52 13.46 -18.64 0.63
CA ALA A 52 14.12 -18.57 -0.68
C ALA A 52 13.10 -18.44 -1.82
N LEU A 53 12.03 -19.24 -1.78
CA LEU A 53 10.97 -19.20 -2.80
C LEU A 53 10.14 -17.93 -2.70
N ALA A 54 9.79 -17.44 -1.50
CA ALA A 54 9.07 -16.18 -1.36
C ALA A 54 9.84 -15.02 -2.00
N THR A 55 11.15 -14.96 -1.80
CA THR A 55 12.02 -13.95 -2.41
C THR A 55 12.07 -14.12 -3.93
N SER A 56 12.28 -15.34 -4.43
CA SER A 56 12.30 -15.63 -5.87
C SER A 56 10.98 -15.29 -6.56
N PHE A 57 9.85 -15.61 -5.92
CA PHE A 57 8.51 -15.39 -6.44
C PHE A 57 8.09 -13.94 -6.44
N SER A 58 8.71 -13.09 -5.61
CA SER A 58 8.54 -11.64 -5.68
C SER A 58 9.20 -11.00 -6.92
N VAL A 59 10.13 -11.73 -7.56
CA VAL A 59 10.86 -11.29 -8.76
C VAL A 59 10.24 -11.84 -10.04
N LEU A 60 9.86 -13.13 -10.02
CA LEU A 60 9.37 -13.82 -11.20
C LEU A 60 8.02 -13.25 -11.70
N PRO A 61 7.76 -13.26 -13.02
CA PRO A 61 6.45 -12.99 -13.56
C PRO A 61 5.39 -13.90 -12.94
N VAL A 62 4.18 -13.37 -12.69
CA VAL A 62 3.08 -14.08 -12.02
C VAL A 62 2.85 -15.48 -12.61
N GLN A 63 2.81 -15.58 -13.94
CA GLN A 63 2.57 -16.84 -14.65
C GLN A 63 3.67 -17.87 -14.37
N GLN A 64 4.95 -17.44 -14.46
CA GLN A 64 6.10 -18.32 -14.17
C GLN A 64 6.14 -18.74 -12.71
N THR A 65 5.75 -17.85 -11.79
CA THR A 65 5.66 -18.18 -10.36
C THR A 65 4.63 -19.28 -10.11
N ILE A 66 3.45 -19.19 -10.73
CA ILE A 66 2.41 -20.21 -10.58
C ILE A 66 2.87 -21.53 -11.21
N GLU A 67 3.39 -21.51 -12.43
CA GLU A 67 3.93 -22.72 -13.09
C GLU A 67 5.03 -23.40 -12.27
N LEU A 68 5.97 -22.61 -11.73
CA LEU A 68 7.04 -23.11 -10.89
C LEU A 68 6.48 -23.69 -9.59
N THR A 69 5.51 -23.04 -8.96
CA THR A 69 4.87 -23.53 -7.74
C THR A 69 4.19 -24.88 -7.98
N GLU A 70 3.40 -25.00 -9.05
CA GLU A 70 2.71 -26.26 -9.41
C GLU A 70 3.70 -27.39 -9.77
N SER A 71 4.93 -27.06 -10.19
CA SER A 71 5.96 -28.04 -10.51
C SER A 71 6.69 -28.61 -9.26
N ILE A 72 6.61 -27.94 -8.11
CA ILE A 72 7.34 -28.32 -6.89
C ILE A 72 6.37 -28.98 -5.90
N LYS A 73 6.66 -30.24 -5.53
CA LYS A 73 5.86 -30.96 -4.55
C LYS A 73 5.88 -30.28 -3.17
N ASN A 74 4.70 -30.16 -2.56
CA ASN A 74 4.50 -29.57 -1.23
C ASN A 74 4.92 -28.09 -1.13
N VAL A 75 4.80 -27.35 -2.21
CA VAL A 75 4.95 -25.89 -2.21
C VAL A 75 3.63 -25.29 -2.66
N GLU A 76 3.15 -24.30 -1.90
CA GLU A 76 1.98 -23.51 -2.26
C GLU A 76 2.33 -22.03 -2.17
N CYS A 77 1.74 -21.18 -3.01
CA CYS A 77 1.96 -19.75 -2.96
C CYS A 77 0.67 -18.93 -3.01
N LEU A 78 0.75 -17.75 -2.41
CA LEU A 78 -0.25 -16.68 -2.50
C LEU A 78 0.47 -15.38 -2.84
N LEU A 79 0.15 -14.85 -4.01
CA LEU A 79 0.67 -13.59 -4.55
C LEU A 79 -0.38 -12.51 -4.39
N ILE A 80 0.04 -11.36 -3.85
CA ILE A 80 -0.74 -10.12 -3.91
C ILE A 80 -0.11 -9.23 -4.97
N LEU A 81 -0.87 -8.94 -6.02
CA LEU A 81 -0.40 -8.15 -7.14
C LEU A 81 -0.48 -6.64 -6.83
N ALA A 82 0.17 -5.84 -7.67
CA ALA A 82 0.17 -4.38 -7.55
C ALA A 82 -1.23 -3.74 -7.58
N ASN A 83 -2.20 -4.39 -8.22
CA ASN A 83 -3.59 -3.96 -8.29
C ASN A 83 -4.46 -4.50 -7.13
N GLY A 84 -3.88 -5.15 -6.12
CA GLY A 84 -4.59 -5.72 -4.99
C GLY A 84 -5.24 -7.09 -5.28
N ARG A 85 -5.15 -7.60 -6.51
CA ARG A 85 -5.65 -8.94 -6.84
C ARG A 85 -4.77 -10.01 -6.19
N ALA A 86 -5.42 -11.00 -5.58
CA ALA A 86 -4.76 -12.19 -5.06
C ALA A 86 -4.73 -13.29 -6.13
N VAL A 87 -3.59 -13.93 -6.32
CA VAL A 87 -3.40 -15.11 -7.18
C VAL A 87 -2.75 -16.19 -6.33
N ALA A 88 -3.30 -17.40 -6.33
CA ALA A 88 -2.82 -18.50 -5.51
C ALA A 88 -2.62 -19.77 -6.34
N SER A 89 -1.72 -20.64 -5.86
CA SER A 89 -1.58 -21.99 -6.38
C SER A 89 -2.80 -22.86 -6.04
N SER A 90 -2.94 -23.97 -6.76
CA SER A 90 -4.12 -24.83 -6.74
C SER A 90 -4.39 -25.48 -5.37
N GLY A 91 -3.36 -25.72 -4.57
CA GLY A 91 -3.45 -26.32 -3.24
C GLY A 91 -3.43 -25.32 -2.07
N TRP A 92 -3.46 -24.01 -2.32
CA TRP A 92 -3.44 -23.01 -1.25
C TRP A 92 -4.68 -23.11 -0.34
N PRO A 93 -4.51 -23.22 1.00
CA PRO A 93 -5.62 -23.47 1.92
C PRO A 93 -6.57 -22.26 2.02
N GLY A 94 -7.88 -22.54 1.92
CA GLY A 94 -8.93 -21.54 2.13
C GLY A 94 -9.18 -20.58 0.95
N PHE A 95 -8.55 -20.82 -0.21
CA PHE A 95 -8.74 -20.00 -1.40
C PHE A 95 -9.41 -20.82 -2.51
N ARG A 96 -10.71 -20.61 -2.75
CA ARG A 96 -11.35 -21.12 -3.97
C ARG A 96 -10.99 -20.18 -5.11
N LEU A 97 -10.11 -20.62 -6.01
CA LEU A 97 -9.96 -20.01 -7.33
C LEU A 97 -11.34 -19.88 -7.95
N ALA A 98 -11.84 -18.65 -8.09
CA ALA A 98 -12.85 -18.40 -9.09
C ALA A 98 -12.22 -18.81 -10.42
N LYS A 99 -12.71 -19.88 -11.04
CA LYS A 99 -12.21 -20.46 -12.30
C LYS A 99 -12.26 -19.51 -13.51
N HIS A 100 -12.52 -18.21 -13.31
CA HIS A 100 -12.54 -17.24 -14.38
C HIS A 100 -11.22 -16.47 -14.49
N GLN A 101 -10.63 -16.60 -15.67
CA GLN A 101 -9.68 -15.68 -16.32
C GLN A 101 -8.18 -15.85 -15.99
N LEU A 102 -7.62 -16.98 -16.45
CA LEU A 102 -6.22 -17.04 -16.91
C LEU A 102 -6.09 -16.75 -18.43
N SER A 103 -7.20 -16.52 -19.14
CA SER A 103 -7.20 -16.38 -20.60
C SER A 103 -7.09 -14.95 -21.13
N ASN A 104 -6.70 -13.98 -20.30
CA ASN A 104 -6.34 -12.62 -20.74
C ASN A 104 -5.45 -11.99 -19.67
N VAL A 105 -4.22 -12.50 -19.51
CA VAL A 105 -3.12 -11.71 -18.93
C VAL A 105 -2.38 -11.06 -20.09
N ASP A 106 -3.15 -10.39 -20.95
CA ASP A 106 -2.58 -9.49 -21.93
C ASP A 106 -2.16 -8.24 -21.18
N SER A 107 -0.85 -8.03 -21.09
CA SER A 107 -0.16 -6.74 -21.03
C SER A 107 -0.92 -5.53 -20.45
N MET A 108 -1.61 -5.67 -19.31
CA MET A 108 -2.20 -4.52 -18.62
C MET A 108 -1.21 -4.09 -17.55
N GLU A 109 -0.24 -3.28 -17.97
CA GLU A 109 0.48 -2.43 -17.02
C GLU A 109 -0.56 -1.79 -16.09
N PRO A 110 -0.35 -1.77 -14.76
CA PRO A 110 -1.26 -1.08 -13.88
C PRO A 110 -1.37 0.33 -14.41
N ASP A 111 -2.57 0.78 -14.76
CA ASP A 111 -2.77 2.14 -15.22
C ASP A 111 -2.30 3.07 -14.10
N THR A 112 -1.06 3.54 -14.23
CA THR A 112 -0.39 4.40 -13.25
C THR A 112 -0.92 5.82 -13.33
N LYS A 113 -1.80 6.11 -14.30
CA LYS A 113 -2.31 7.44 -14.59
C LYS A 113 -3.58 7.76 -13.83
N THR A 114 -4.41 6.77 -13.48
CA THR A 114 -5.73 6.97 -12.82
C THR A 114 -5.68 7.07 -11.30
N GLY A 115 -6.75 7.49 -10.65
CA GLY A 115 -6.83 7.63 -9.20
C GLY A 115 -6.24 8.93 -8.64
N LEU A 116 -6.21 9.04 -7.31
CA LEU A 116 -5.75 10.23 -6.59
C LEU A 116 -4.30 10.02 -6.13
N ARG A 117 -3.37 10.79 -6.69
CA ARG A 117 -1.95 10.80 -6.37
C ARG A 117 -1.65 11.92 -5.39
N ILE A 118 -0.83 11.64 -4.37
CA ILE A 118 -0.42 12.60 -3.35
C ILE A 118 1.09 12.55 -3.23
N SER A 119 1.75 13.69 -3.45
CA SER A 119 3.17 13.88 -3.16
C SER A 119 3.31 14.78 -1.95
N PHE A 120 4.19 14.42 -1.03
CA PHE A 120 4.44 15.19 0.18
C PHE A 120 5.92 15.11 0.59
N SER A 121 6.38 16.08 1.38
CA SER A 121 7.70 16.00 2.00
C SER A 121 7.62 16.04 3.51
N LEU A 122 8.43 15.25 4.20
CA LEU A 122 8.63 15.35 5.64
C LEU A 122 9.80 16.29 5.92
N ASN A 123 9.55 17.28 6.78
CA ASN A 123 10.56 18.25 7.17
C ASN A 123 11.56 17.65 8.16
N ARG A 124 12.74 18.25 8.21
CA ARG A 124 13.72 18.00 9.27
C ARG A 124 13.49 19.01 10.40
N PRO A 125 13.22 18.56 11.64
CA PRO A 125 13.19 19.43 12.81
C PRO A 125 14.52 20.16 12.97
N GLN A 126 14.46 21.44 13.34
CA GLN A 126 15.66 22.26 13.54
C GLN A 126 16.35 21.96 14.88
N GLU A 127 15.62 21.47 15.90
CA GLU A 127 16.14 21.24 17.25
C GLU A 127 15.65 19.92 17.87
N GLY A 128 16.43 19.41 18.83
CA GLY A 128 16.08 18.23 19.64
C GLY A 128 16.51 16.88 19.06
N ARG A 129 16.28 15.81 19.84
CA ARG A 129 16.61 14.44 19.46
C ARG A 129 15.62 13.96 18.39
N TYR A 130 16.10 13.78 17.16
CA TYR A 130 15.26 13.39 16.02
C TYR A 130 14.70 11.96 16.17
N ARG A 131 13.36 11.83 16.21
CA ARG A 131 12.63 10.57 16.10
C ARG A 131 11.85 10.54 14.80
N ARG A 132 11.83 9.41 14.08
CA ARG A 132 11.05 9.31 12.83
C ARG A 132 9.56 9.51 13.13
N PRO A 133 8.84 10.33 12.37
CA PRO A 133 7.42 10.57 12.63
C PRO A 133 6.56 9.40 12.21
N TYR A 134 5.40 9.30 12.85
CA TYR A 134 4.25 8.51 12.45
C TYR A 134 3.43 9.29 11.44
N VAL A 135 2.95 8.61 10.39
CA VAL A 135 2.23 9.26 9.29
C VAL A 135 1.02 8.43 8.90
N ALA A 136 -0.14 9.07 8.78
CA ALA A 136 -1.32 8.48 8.15
C ALA A 136 -1.86 9.38 7.04
N ILE A 137 -2.18 8.78 5.89
CA ILE A 137 -2.88 9.45 4.79
C ILE A 137 -4.11 8.62 4.41
N TRP A 138 -5.29 9.22 4.54
CA TRP A 138 -6.56 8.55 4.30
C TRP A 138 -7.61 9.51 3.70
N LEU A 139 -8.69 8.93 3.18
CA LEU A 139 -9.89 9.65 2.76
C LEU A 139 -11.02 9.45 3.77
N GLU A 140 -11.74 10.54 4.03
CA GLU A 140 -13.05 10.52 4.70
C GLU A 140 -14.13 10.88 3.69
N ASP A 141 -15.34 10.36 3.87
CA ASP A 141 -16.52 10.80 3.11
C ASP A 141 -17.04 12.17 3.57
N GLY A 142 -18.21 12.56 3.06
CA GLY A 142 -18.87 13.82 3.40
C GLY A 142 -19.25 13.96 4.87
N ASP A 143 -19.45 12.84 5.58
CA ASP A 143 -19.83 12.79 6.99
C ASP A 143 -18.62 12.62 7.92
N GLY A 144 -17.43 12.48 7.35
CA GLY A 144 -16.18 12.31 8.09
C GLY A 144 -15.88 10.85 8.44
N PHE A 145 -16.62 9.89 7.89
CA PHE A 145 -16.36 8.47 8.08
C PHE A 145 -15.16 8.02 7.22
N PRO A 146 -14.22 7.22 7.75
CA PRO A 146 -13.03 6.81 7.02
C PRO A 146 -13.34 5.79 5.92
N VAL A 147 -12.94 6.12 4.70
CA VAL A 147 -13.23 5.31 3.50
C VAL A 147 -12.05 4.44 3.09
N LYS A 148 -10.83 4.99 3.09
CA LYS A 148 -9.62 4.25 2.71
C LYS A 148 -8.36 4.87 3.30
N THR A 149 -7.45 4.03 3.78
CA THR A 149 -6.10 4.42 4.19
C THR A 149 -5.11 4.03 3.09
N ALA A 150 -4.45 5.02 2.46
CA ALA A 150 -3.45 4.76 1.41
C ALA A 150 -2.03 4.62 1.96
N LEU A 151 -1.75 5.25 3.09
CA LEU A 151 -0.43 5.19 3.72
C LEU A 151 -0.59 5.21 5.23
N LEU A 152 0.11 4.28 5.88
CA LEU A 152 0.21 4.20 7.33
C LEU A 152 1.64 3.84 7.71
N TRP A 153 2.37 4.76 8.34
CA TRP A 153 3.70 4.52 8.87
C TRP A 153 3.67 4.55 10.38
N LEU A 154 3.95 3.38 10.96
CA LEU A 154 3.93 3.14 12.39
C LEU A 154 5.18 2.37 12.79
N GLN A 155 5.57 2.49 14.05
CA GLN A 155 6.53 1.56 14.65
C GLN A 155 5.74 0.31 15.03
N VAL A 156 5.80 -0.72 14.19
CA VAL A 156 5.05 -1.98 14.39
C VAL A 156 5.87 -3.09 15.04
N GLU A 157 7.19 -2.95 15.07
CA GLU A 157 8.11 -3.94 15.66
C GLU A 157 8.31 -3.72 17.18
N GLN A 158 8.85 -4.75 17.85
CA GLN A 158 9.04 -4.83 19.30
C GLN A 158 9.42 -3.48 19.93
N PRO A 159 8.70 -3.02 20.97
CA PRO A 159 7.71 -3.74 21.79
C PRO A 159 6.25 -3.67 21.27
N GLY A 160 6.03 -3.53 19.95
CA GLY A 160 4.71 -3.54 19.31
C GLY A 160 4.26 -2.14 18.85
N PRO A 161 3.04 -2.00 18.27
CA PRO A 161 2.52 -0.72 17.80
C PRO A 161 2.39 0.26 18.96
N ARG A 162 3.43 1.04 19.22
CA ARG A 162 3.40 2.16 20.17
C ARG A 162 3.06 3.44 19.41
N TRP A 163 2.43 4.39 20.11
CA TRP A 163 2.18 5.75 19.62
C TRP A 163 1.26 5.89 18.40
N HIS A 164 0.66 4.80 17.92
CA HIS A 164 -0.43 4.85 16.94
C HIS A 164 -1.63 5.67 17.44
N ARG A 165 -1.77 5.86 18.77
CA ARG A 165 -2.76 6.73 19.42
C ARG A 165 -2.46 8.22 19.22
N ASP A 166 -1.21 8.58 18.92
CA ASP A 166 -0.78 9.96 18.72
C ASP A 166 -1.25 10.48 17.36
N LEU A 167 -1.48 9.59 16.39
CA LEU A 167 -2.31 9.84 15.21
C LEU A 167 -3.79 9.88 15.63
N THR A 168 -4.15 10.87 16.44
CA THR A 168 -5.38 10.92 17.22
C THR A 168 -6.65 10.76 16.36
N ARG A 169 -6.70 11.41 15.19
CA ARG A 169 -7.87 11.35 14.30
C ARG A 169 -7.92 10.02 13.57
N TRP A 170 -6.81 9.60 12.96
CA TRP A 170 -6.74 8.30 12.30
C TRP A 170 -7.05 7.15 13.27
N TYR A 171 -6.55 7.20 14.51
CA TYR A 171 -6.80 6.19 15.53
C TYR A 171 -8.29 6.07 15.89
N ARG A 172 -8.97 7.21 16.09
CA ARG A 172 -10.41 7.24 16.32
C ARG A 172 -11.19 6.71 15.11
N ASN A 173 -10.75 7.08 13.91
CA ASN A 173 -11.35 6.61 12.67
C ASN A 173 -11.17 5.09 12.49
N ASP A 174 -9.97 4.53 12.75
CA ASP A 174 -9.74 3.09 12.66
C ASP A 174 -10.62 2.30 13.63
N ARG A 175 -10.88 2.84 14.83
CA ARG A 175 -11.84 2.24 15.78
C ARG A 175 -13.27 2.23 15.23
N ALA A 176 -13.73 3.34 14.66
CA ALA A 176 -15.06 3.41 14.04
C ALA A 176 -15.17 2.44 12.85
N ARG A 177 -14.15 2.40 11.99
CA ARG A 177 -14.05 1.48 10.86
C ARG A 177 -14.11 0.01 11.29
N LYS A 178 -13.39 -0.37 12.35
CA LYS A 178 -13.39 -1.74 12.89
C LYS A 178 -14.75 -2.23 13.40
N LEU A 179 -15.71 -1.33 13.64
CA LEU A 179 -17.08 -1.71 14.00
C LEU A 179 -17.91 -2.19 12.79
N VAL A 180 -17.53 -1.79 11.58
CA VAL A 180 -18.25 -2.09 10.33
C VAL A 180 -17.43 -2.94 9.36
N GLU A 181 -16.10 -2.98 9.51
CA GLU A 181 -15.19 -3.79 8.72
C GLU A 181 -14.38 -4.75 9.62
N SER A 182 -14.27 -6.03 9.24
CA SER A 182 -13.50 -7.03 9.99
C SER A 182 -11.98 -7.00 9.73
N ALA A 183 -11.51 -6.12 8.84
CA ALA A 183 -10.08 -6.03 8.47
C ALA A 183 -9.25 -5.27 9.50
N ASP A 184 -8.01 -5.71 9.76
CA ASP A 184 -7.06 -5.03 10.65
C ASP A 184 -6.01 -4.24 9.83
N LEU A 185 -6.27 -2.96 9.58
CA LEU A 185 -5.41 -2.12 8.74
C LEU A 185 -3.97 -2.01 9.24
N ILE A 186 -3.72 -2.14 10.55
CA ILE A 186 -2.35 -2.11 11.08
C ILE A 186 -1.56 -3.31 10.57
N LYS A 187 -2.17 -4.50 10.47
CA LYS A 187 -1.51 -5.70 9.95
C LYS A 187 -1.37 -5.69 8.43
N THR A 188 -2.26 -4.99 7.73
CA THR A 188 -2.35 -5.06 6.25
C THR A 188 -1.66 -3.90 5.54
N VAL A 189 -1.67 -2.69 6.10
CA VAL A 189 -1.24 -1.45 5.41
C VAL A 189 -0.08 -0.75 6.12
N ALA A 190 0.19 -1.06 7.39
CA ALA A 190 1.27 -0.38 8.12
C ALA A 190 2.66 -0.74 7.58
N GLY A 191 3.49 0.29 7.42
CA GLY A 191 4.90 0.19 7.08
C GLY A 191 5.80 0.88 8.12
N ALA A 192 7.11 0.68 7.99
CA ALA A 192 8.09 1.31 8.87
C ALA A 192 8.13 2.84 8.69
N THR A 193 8.37 3.55 9.80
CA THR A 193 8.55 5.00 9.81
C THR A 193 9.73 5.45 8.94
N ARG A 194 9.58 6.62 8.31
CA ARG A 194 10.56 7.19 7.37
C ARG A 194 11.14 8.51 7.91
N GLY A 195 12.33 8.86 7.42
CA GLY A 195 13.03 10.10 7.80
C GLY A 195 12.52 11.33 7.04
N PRO A 196 13.20 12.48 7.14
CA PRO A 196 12.91 13.63 6.29
C PRO A 196 13.17 13.26 4.82
N GLY A 197 12.39 13.80 3.89
CA GLY A 197 12.49 13.45 2.48
C GLY A 197 11.19 13.68 1.72
N LYS A 198 11.19 13.35 0.42
CA LYS A 198 10.02 13.41 -0.45
C LYS A 198 9.43 12.02 -0.65
N TYR A 199 8.11 11.94 -0.65
CA TYR A 199 7.36 10.70 -0.70
C TYR A 199 6.11 10.85 -1.56
N GLU A 200 5.57 9.73 -2.01
CA GLU A 200 4.35 9.67 -2.80
C GLU A 200 3.46 8.54 -2.29
N THR A 201 2.15 8.74 -2.36
CA THR A 201 1.14 7.69 -2.19
C THR A 201 -0.01 7.90 -3.17
N ARG A 202 -0.85 6.88 -3.34
CA ARG A 202 -1.95 6.88 -4.31
C ARG A 202 -3.17 6.15 -3.74
N PHE A 203 -4.35 6.70 -4.04
CA PHE A 203 -5.60 5.96 -4.03
C PHE A 203 -5.91 5.50 -5.45
N ASP A 204 -6.17 4.21 -5.59
CA ASP A 204 -6.55 3.53 -6.83
C ASP A 204 -7.97 3.87 -7.33
N GLY A 205 -8.75 4.61 -6.54
CA GLY A 205 -10.14 4.94 -6.85
C GLY A 205 -11.15 3.96 -6.28
N ASN A 206 -10.72 3.01 -5.46
CA ASN A 206 -11.59 2.07 -4.76
C ASN A 206 -11.56 2.30 -3.24
N ASP A 207 -12.51 1.73 -2.50
CA ASP A 207 -12.52 1.67 -1.03
C ASP A 207 -11.63 0.51 -0.50
N ASN A 208 -11.69 0.23 0.81
CA ASN A 208 -10.95 -0.88 1.44
C ASN A 208 -11.46 -2.28 1.03
N SER A 209 -12.71 -2.38 0.54
CA SER A 209 -13.33 -3.62 0.05
C SER A 209 -13.08 -3.86 -1.45
N GLY A 210 -12.41 -2.91 -2.12
CA GLY A 210 -12.14 -2.96 -3.55
C GLY A 210 -13.29 -2.44 -4.43
N LYS A 211 -14.35 -1.86 -3.84
CA LYS A 211 -15.43 -1.24 -4.60
C LYS A 211 -15.04 0.16 -5.07
N PRO A 212 -15.43 0.59 -6.28
CA PRO A 212 -15.18 1.96 -6.74
C PRO A 212 -15.75 3.01 -5.80
N LEU A 213 -14.98 4.07 -5.54
CA LEU A 213 -15.43 5.22 -4.77
C LEU A 213 -16.55 5.94 -5.51
N ALA A 214 -17.65 6.19 -4.82
CA ALA A 214 -18.76 6.97 -5.37
C ALA A 214 -18.32 8.40 -5.70
N SER A 215 -18.92 9.01 -6.72
CA SER A 215 -18.72 10.44 -6.97
C SER A 215 -19.28 11.24 -5.80
N GLY A 216 -18.51 12.20 -5.29
CA GLY A 216 -18.91 12.95 -4.11
C GLY A 216 -17.81 13.78 -3.49
N ARG A 217 -18.15 14.38 -2.36
CA ARG A 217 -17.23 15.14 -1.52
C ARG A 217 -16.47 14.18 -0.62
N TYR A 218 -15.15 14.32 -0.60
CA TYR A 218 -14.26 13.62 0.30
C TYR A 218 -13.34 14.60 1.00
N THR A 219 -12.80 14.19 2.14
CA THR A 219 -11.72 14.91 2.81
C THR A 219 -10.43 14.09 2.73
N LEU A 220 -9.42 14.64 2.06
CA LEU A 220 -8.05 14.14 2.14
C LEU A 220 -7.43 14.56 3.46
N CYS A 221 -7.04 13.59 4.26
CA CYS A 221 -6.39 13.78 5.54
C CYS A 221 -4.92 13.35 5.47
N ILE A 222 -4.02 14.20 5.94
CA ILE A 222 -2.58 13.93 6.10
C ILE A 222 -2.25 14.26 7.55
N GLU A 223 -2.01 13.24 8.36
CA GLU A 223 -1.72 13.37 9.79
C GLU A 223 -0.30 12.90 10.07
N VAL A 224 0.44 13.72 10.81
CA VAL A 224 1.81 13.44 11.22
C VAL A 224 1.96 13.70 12.70
N ALA A 225 2.49 12.72 13.41
CA ALA A 225 2.77 12.80 14.84
C ALA A 225 4.20 12.35 15.13
N ARG A 226 4.83 12.93 16.14
CA ARG A 226 6.20 12.60 16.52
C ARG A 226 6.29 12.36 18.01
N GLU A 227 7.03 11.32 18.40
CA GLU A 227 7.31 11.04 19.81
C GLU A 227 7.97 12.25 20.47
N HIS A 228 7.33 12.78 21.51
CA HIS A 228 7.76 14.01 22.20
C HIS A 228 7.97 15.21 21.27
N GLY A 229 7.32 15.20 20.10
CA GLY A 229 7.40 16.26 19.11
C GLY A 229 6.03 16.87 18.85
N THR A 230 5.84 17.39 17.64
CA THR A 230 4.58 18.03 17.29
C THR A 230 3.56 17.05 16.73
N TYR A 231 2.30 17.41 16.90
CA TYR A 231 1.17 16.78 16.23
C TYR A 231 0.65 17.75 15.18
N GLN A 232 0.47 17.28 13.95
CA GLN A 232 0.01 18.09 12.82
C GLN A 232 -0.98 17.31 11.97
N ILE A 233 -2.03 17.97 11.53
CA ILE A 233 -3.00 17.41 10.60
C ILE A 233 -3.40 18.44 9.55
N ILE A 234 -3.39 18.02 8.29
CA ILE A 234 -3.89 18.79 7.15
C ILE A 234 -5.11 18.07 6.61
N ARG A 235 -6.21 18.82 6.46
CA ARG A 235 -7.48 18.33 5.91
C ARG A 235 -7.85 19.17 4.71
N LYS A 236 -8.04 18.53 3.55
CA LYS A 236 -8.43 19.21 2.32
C LYS A 236 -9.68 18.55 1.74
N SER A 237 -10.74 19.33 1.63
CA SER A 237 -11.95 18.93 0.90
C SER A 237 -11.64 18.83 -0.59
N ILE A 238 -12.02 17.70 -1.20
CA ILE A 238 -11.85 17.39 -2.62
C ILE A 238 -13.14 16.78 -3.18
N MET A 239 -13.40 17.00 -4.46
CA MET A 239 -14.52 16.40 -5.17
C MET A 239 -14.00 15.28 -6.07
N LEU A 240 -14.30 14.03 -5.72
CA LEU A 240 -13.97 12.87 -6.56
C LEU A 240 -15.16 12.55 -7.46
N GLY A 241 -14.90 12.13 -8.69
CA GLY A 241 -15.94 11.81 -9.66
C GLY A 241 -15.41 11.72 -11.09
N PRO A 242 -16.18 12.09 -12.12
CA PRO A 242 -15.75 11.98 -13.52
C PRO A 242 -14.80 13.10 -13.95
N LYS A 243 -14.67 14.18 -13.17
CA LYS A 243 -13.82 15.31 -13.50
C LYS A 243 -12.43 15.15 -12.87
N ALA A 244 -11.39 15.31 -13.69
CA ALA A 244 -10.00 15.32 -13.21
C ALA A 244 -9.73 16.54 -12.33
N ILE A 245 -8.86 16.37 -11.33
CA ILE A 245 -8.30 17.46 -10.55
C ILE A 245 -6.86 17.68 -11.03
N PRO A 246 -6.51 18.86 -11.58
CA PRO A 246 -5.14 19.16 -11.96
C PRO A 246 -4.22 19.19 -10.74
N LEU A 247 -2.90 19.12 -10.97
CA LEU A 247 -1.90 19.18 -9.90
C LEU A 247 -2.13 20.42 -9.02
N THR A 248 -2.58 20.20 -7.80
CA THR A 248 -2.96 21.23 -6.85
C THR A 248 -2.02 21.18 -5.67
N LYS A 249 -1.40 22.32 -5.33
CA LYS A 249 -0.51 22.46 -4.17
C LYS A 249 -1.30 22.85 -2.92
N ILE A 250 -0.87 22.35 -1.78
CA ILE A 250 -1.39 22.70 -0.45
C ILE A 250 -0.21 23.19 0.39
N SER A 251 -0.45 24.21 1.22
CA SER A 251 0.52 24.67 2.21
C SER A 251 0.85 23.56 3.21
N GLY A 252 2.14 23.42 3.49
CA GLY A 252 2.64 22.56 4.56
C GLY A 252 2.47 23.17 5.95
N ASN A 253 3.12 22.53 6.91
CA ASN A 253 3.27 22.95 8.29
C ASN A 253 4.68 22.59 8.79
N VAL A 254 4.88 22.56 10.12
CA VAL A 254 6.18 22.25 10.72
C VAL A 254 6.66 20.82 10.44
N GLU A 255 5.76 19.84 10.38
CA GLU A 255 6.09 18.43 10.13
C GLU A 255 6.13 18.08 8.64
N VAL A 256 5.20 18.65 7.86
CA VAL A 256 5.01 18.35 6.45
C VAL A 256 5.35 19.58 5.63
N GLY A 257 6.32 19.47 4.73
CA GLY A 257 6.71 20.54 3.82
C GLY A 257 5.75 20.68 2.64
N GLY A 258 6.28 20.62 1.41
CA GLY A 258 5.47 20.74 0.21
C GLY A 258 4.49 19.57 0.06
N ILE A 259 3.22 19.88 -0.21
CA ILE A 259 2.18 18.88 -0.50
C ILE A 259 1.53 19.22 -1.83
N SER A 260 1.30 18.20 -2.65
CA SER A 260 0.50 18.32 -3.86
C SER A 260 -0.33 17.08 -4.10
N TYR A 261 -1.49 17.26 -4.71
CA TYR A 261 -2.33 16.14 -5.13
C TYR A 261 -2.86 16.36 -6.56
N GLN A 262 -3.14 15.26 -7.23
CA GLN A 262 -3.72 15.24 -8.57
C GLN A 262 -4.68 14.05 -8.65
N TYR A 263 -5.82 14.22 -9.30
CA TYR A 263 -6.78 13.15 -9.51
C TYR A 263 -7.06 12.97 -10.99
N THR A 264 -6.92 11.73 -11.45
CA THR A 264 -7.31 11.33 -12.79
C THR A 264 -8.45 10.31 -12.66
N PRO A 265 -9.64 10.59 -13.20
CA PRO A 265 -10.76 9.66 -13.10
C PRO A 265 -10.43 8.35 -13.83
N PRO A 266 -10.85 7.18 -13.33
CA PRO A 266 -10.74 5.94 -14.07
C PRO A 266 -11.51 6.08 -15.39
N SER A 267 -10.88 5.71 -16.51
CA SER A 267 -11.51 5.79 -17.82
C SER A 267 -12.75 4.89 -17.81
N SER A 268 -13.94 5.48 -17.86
CA SER A 268 -15.15 4.68 -18.02
C SER A 268 -15.04 3.98 -19.37
N LYS A 269 -14.98 2.65 -19.40
CA LYS A 269 -15.33 1.95 -20.64
C LYS A 269 -16.76 2.38 -20.96
N ALA A 270 -16.92 3.19 -22.00
CA ALA A 270 -18.22 3.40 -22.62
C ALA A 270 -18.70 2.01 -23.04
N ASN A 271 -19.93 1.68 -22.64
CA ASN A 271 -20.64 0.46 -23.02
C ASN A 271 -20.61 0.26 -24.54
#